data_AF-A0A9X5LTN2-F1
#
_entry.id   AF-A0A9X5LTN2-F1
#
_cell.length_a   1.000
_cell.length_b   1.000
_cell.length_c   1.000
_cell.angle_alpha   90.00
_cell.angle_beta   90.00
_cell.angle_gamma   90.00
#
_symmetry.space_group_name_H-M   'P 1'
#
loop_
_entity.id
_entity.type
_entity.pdbx_description
1 polymer ?
#
loop_
_entity_poly.entity_id
_entity_poly.type
_entity_poly.pdbx_seq_one_letter_code
_entity_poly.pdbx_strand_id
1 'polypeptide(L)'
;MDNRGAATVEALIAKGVEIPNPSTVDITDDVDPDLISAEGVVIHPGCRIRGSRTVISSGSILGAEAPMTIENCRLGRSVELKGGFAQDAVFLDGASMGSGAHVRGGCLLEEQANGAHTVGLKQTILFPFVTLGSLINFCDAMLTGGTSRSDHSEVGSSYIHFNFTPDGDKTTASLFGDVPRGVLLDQPPIFLGGQGGAVGPVRTGFGTVVGAGAVLRADVPDDGMLVLPEAPAGVNRPVETASYRKLAAVLAKNITYLGNLSALESWYRQVRRLFLTRLEYGDAILAGALDCLASARAERIKRLGRLIEKVRPDTPERQELVDNHAELLAALTVADGPAPAHVIRKFGAASGDGVEYLDAIATLNDEERHDVTAWLSAIVAEQHRTAAQTIPALSAQF
;
A
#
# COMPACT_ATOMS: atom_id res chain seq x y z
N MET A 1 7.32 -9.52 40.20
CA MET A 1 6.58 -8.45 39.51
C MET A 1 5.63 -9.16 38.58
N ASP A 2 4.35 -8.85 38.65
CA ASP A 2 3.37 -9.42 37.72
C ASP A 2 3.57 -8.73 36.36
N ASN A 3 3.87 -9.51 35.32
CA ASN A 3 4.11 -8.97 33.99
C ASN A 3 2.76 -8.68 33.33
N ARG A 4 2.62 -7.51 32.69
CA ARG A 4 1.39 -7.18 31.95
C ARG A 4 1.12 -8.23 30.88
N GLY A 5 -0.09 -8.79 30.89
CA GLY A 5 -0.49 -9.84 29.96
C GLY A 5 -0.05 -11.25 30.34
N ALA A 6 0.44 -11.50 31.56
CA ALA A 6 0.90 -12.83 31.99
C ALA A 6 -0.15 -13.93 31.76
N ALA A 7 -1.42 -13.67 32.13
CA ALA A 7 -2.51 -14.62 31.90
C ALA A 7 -2.75 -14.90 30.41
N THR A 8 -2.66 -13.88 29.55
CA THR A 8 -2.79 -14.03 28.10
C THR A 8 -1.62 -14.83 27.53
N VAL A 9 -0.40 -14.56 27.98
CA VAL A 9 0.80 -15.32 27.58
C VAL A 9 0.68 -16.79 27.98
N GLU A 10 0.23 -17.08 29.21
CA GLU A 10 -0.03 -18.45 29.67
C GLU A 10 -1.10 -19.16 28.82
N ALA A 11 -2.19 -18.46 28.49
CA ALA A 11 -3.25 -18.99 27.64
C ALA A 11 -2.75 -19.32 26.22
N LEU A 12 -1.93 -18.45 25.62
CA LEU A 12 -1.35 -18.66 24.29
C LEU A 12 -0.39 -19.87 24.28
N ILE A 13 0.45 -20.00 25.30
CA ILE A 13 1.36 -21.16 25.44
C ILE A 13 0.54 -22.44 25.59
N ALA A 14 -0.49 -22.43 26.44
CA ALA A 14 -1.37 -23.59 26.62
C ALA A 14 -2.12 -23.98 25.34
N LYS A 15 -2.43 -23.00 24.48
CA LYS A 15 -3.07 -23.22 23.17
C LYS A 15 -2.11 -23.79 22.12
N GLY A 16 -0.80 -23.55 22.25
CA GLY A 16 0.23 -24.10 21.36
C GLY A 16 1.24 -23.09 20.79
N VAL A 17 1.11 -21.80 21.12
CA VAL A 17 2.03 -20.75 20.65
C VAL A 17 3.42 -20.93 21.28
N GLU A 18 4.47 -20.86 20.47
CA GLU A 18 5.84 -20.93 20.96
C GLU A 18 6.29 -19.57 21.48
N ILE A 19 6.55 -19.50 22.80
CA ILE A 19 7.08 -18.30 23.46
C ILE A 19 8.31 -18.70 24.28
N PRO A 20 9.53 -18.67 23.71
CA PRO A 20 10.72 -19.22 24.35
C PRO A 20 11.11 -18.57 25.69
N ASN A 21 10.80 -17.29 25.87
CA ASN A 21 10.99 -16.58 27.14
C ASN A 21 9.73 -15.76 27.51
N PRO A 22 8.70 -16.42 28.08
CA PRO A 22 7.39 -15.82 28.37
C PRO A 22 7.47 -14.57 29.25
N SER A 23 8.42 -14.55 30.19
CA SER A 23 8.61 -13.45 31.15
C SER A 23 9.05 -12.12 30.52
N THR A 24 9.34 -12.11 29.22
CA THR A 24 9.81 -10.91 28.50
C THR A 24 8.83 -10.38 27.47
N VAL A 25 7.72 -11.10 27.23
CA VAL A 25 6.69 -10.70 26.28
C VAL A 25 5.64 -9.87 27.01
N ASP A 26 5.23 -8.77 26.38
CA ASP A 26 4.23 -7.84 26.89
C ASP A 26 3.01 -7.85 25.96
N ILE A 27 1.85 -8.26 26.48
CA ILE A 27 0.58 -8.28 25.74
C ILE A 27 -0.41 -7.41 26.51
N THR A 28 -1.07 -6.45 25.83
CA THR A 28 -2.09 -5.62 26.49
C THR A 28 -3.43 -6.35 26.58
N ASP A 29 -4.23 -5.98 27.60
CA ASP A 29 -5.49 -6.66 27.94
C ASP A 29 -6.57 -6.57 26.85
N ASP A 30 -6.41 -5.65 25.89
CA ASP A 30 -7.32 -5.50 24.76
C ASP A 30 -7.03 -6.46 23.60
N VAL A 31 -5.92 -7.21 23.64
CA VAL A 31 -5.59 -8.23 22.63
C VAL A 31 -6.40 -9.49 22.90
N ASP A 32 -7.16 -9.93 21.89
CA ASP A 32 -7.93 -11.18 21.94
C ASP A 32 -7.02 -12.39 21.59
N PRO A 33 -6.75 -13.30 22.54
CA PRO A 33 -5.95 -14.50 22.28
C PRO A 33 -6.61 -15.48 21.29
N ASP A 34 -7.92 -15.36 21.06
CA ASP A 34 -8.62 -16.21 20.07
C ASP A 34 -8.31 -15.78 18.63
N LEU A 35 -7.78 -14.57 18.42
CA LEU A 35 -7.29 -14.04 17.14
C LEU A 35 -5.78 -14.28 16.92
N ILE A 36 -5.16 -15.10 17.77
CA ILE A 36 -3.78 -15.57 17.60
C ILE A 36 -3.83 -17.08 17.39
N SER A 37 -3.31 -17.52 16.24
CA SER A 37 -3.29 -18.93 15.85
C SER A 37 -2.42 -19.74 16.81
N ALA A 38 -2.83 -20.97 17.06
CA ALA A 38 -2.03 -21.95 17.78
C ALA A 38 -0.96 -22.61 16.90
N GLU A 39 -1.16 -22.59 15.57
CA GLU A 39 -0.40 -23.38 14.64
C GLU A 39 0.85 -22.63 14.18
N GLY A 40 2.02 -23.04 14.65
CA GLY A 40 3.31 -22.55 14.15
C GLY A 40 3.60 -21.07 14.42
N VAL A 41 2.86 -20.42 15.32
CA VAL A 41 3.15 -19.04 15.74
C VAL A 41 4.29 -19.02 16.74
N VAL A 42 5.28 -18.16 16.49
CA VAL A 42 6.44 -17.95 17.38
C VAL A 42 6.54 -16.49 17.79
N ILE A 43 6.55 -16.22 19.10
CA ILE A 43 6.74 -14.88 19.67
C ILE A 43 8.06 -14.86 20.43
N HIS A 44 9.08 -14.23 19.83
CA HIS A 44 10.41 -14.14 20.42
C HIS A 44 10.49 -13.18 21.63
N PRO A 45 11.57 -13.30 22.44
CA PRO A 45 11.74 -12.51 23.65
C PRO A 45 11.68 -10.99 23.42
N GLY A 46 11.02 -10.27 24.34
CA GLY A 46 10.94 -8.80 24.31
C GLY A 46 9.86 -8.21 23.40
N CYS A 47 9.14 -9.04 22.65
CA CYS A 47 8.05 -8.60 21.78
C CYS A 47 6.90 -7.94 22.57
N ARG A 48 6.20 -7.00 21.91
CA ARG A 48 5.07 -6.27 22.47
C ARG A 48 3.88 -6.35 21.53
N ILE A 49 2.74 -6.83 22.01
CA ILE A 49 1.53 -7.06 21.20
C ILE A 49 0.41 -6.22 21.79
N ARG A 50 -0.21 -5.38 20.95
CA ARG A 50 -1.20 -4.39 21.41
C ARG A 50 -2.39 -4.26 20.47
N GLY A 51 -3.50 -3.75 20.98
CA GLY A 51 -4.61 -3.29 20.16
C GLY A 51 -5.63 -4.39 19.88
N SER A 52 -6.89 -4.06 20.10
CA SER A 52 -8.04 -4.97 19.96
C SER A 52 -8.33 -5.49 18.56
N ARG A 53 -7.61 -5.03 17.55
CA ARG A 53 -7.75 -5.49 16.16
C ARG A 53 -6.59 -6.37 15.71
N THR A 54 -5.68 -6.72 16.62
CA THR A 54 -4.51 -7.53 16.28
C THR A 54 -4.92 -8.97 15.95
N VAL A 55 -4.41 -9.46 14.82
CA VAL A 55 -4.61 -10.81 14.31
C VAL A 55 -3.26 -11.39 13.92
N ILE A 56 -2.97 -12.62 14.35
CA ILE A 56 -1.75 -13.34 14.00
C ILE A 56 -2.15 -14.74 13.50
N SER A 57 -2.20 -14.93 12.18
CA SER A 57 -2.51 -16.24 11.58
C SER A 57 -1.32 -17.21 11.64
N SER A 58 -1.61 -18.48 11.35
CA SER A 58 -0.69 -19.61 11.46
C SER A 58 0.67 -19.39 10.79
N GLY A 59 1.71 -19.96 11.39
CA GLY A 59 3.10 -19.90 10.89
C GLY A 59 3.80 -18.55 11.07
N SER A 60 3.15 -17.53 11.62
CA SER A 60 3.74 -16.20 11.76
C SER A 60 4.81 -16.14 12.86
N ILE A 61 5.90 -15.41 12.58
CA ILE A 61 7.05 -15.30 13.48
C ILE A 61 7.32 -13.83 13.79
N LEU A 62 7.35 -13.51 15.08
CA LEU A 62 7.61 -12.16 15.58
C LEU A 62 8.93 -12.09 16.33
N GLY A 63 9.83 -11.22 15.88
CA GLY A 63 11.01 -10.79 16.61
C GLY A 63 12.22 -11.71 16.54
N ALA A 64 12.37 -12.47 15.45
CA ALA A 64 13.46 -13.44 15.28
C ALA A 64 14.87 -12.83 15.31
N GLU A 65 15.04 -11.56 14.91
CA GLU A 65 16.33 -10.86 14.90
C GLU A 65 16.44 -9.83 16.04
N ALA A 66 15.34 -9.15 16.38
CA ALA A 66 15.25 -8.17 17.46
C ALA A 66 13.79 -8.04 17.95
N PRO A 67 13.54 -7.49 19.15
CA PRO A 67 12.17 -7.31 19.65
C PRO A 67 11.25 -6.59 18.64
N MET A 68 10.07 -7.15 18.42
CA MET A 68 9.04 -6.59 17.54
C MET A 68 7.89 -6.02 18.38
N THR A 69 7.45 -4.81 18.06
CA THR A 69 6.21 -4.23 18.60
C THR A 69 5.17 -4.16 17.49
N ILE A 70 4.01 -4.76 17.72
CA ILE A 70 2.86 -4.66 16.82
C ILE A 70 1.65 -4.06 17.55
N GLU A 71 0.88 -3.24 16.84
CA GLU A 71 -0.32 -2.61 17.36
C GLU A 71 -1.42 -2.55 16.29
N ASN A 72 -2.57 -3.22 16.52
CA ASN A 72 -3.66 -3.31 15.53
C ASN A 72 -3.19 -3.80 14.16
N CYS A 73 -2.23 -4.73 14.14
CA CYS A 73 -1.74 -5.34 12.90
C CYS A 73 -2.50 -6.63 12.59
N ARG A 74 -2.79 -6.89 11.31
CA ARG A 74 -3.43 -8.13 10.87
C ARG A 74 -2.47 -8.88 9.97
N LEU A 75 -2.01 -10.02 10.45
CA LEU A 75 -1.00 -10.84 9.78
C LEU A 75 -1.68 -12.09 9.21
N GLY A 76 -1.51 -12.30 7.90
CA GLY A 76 -1.85 -13.55 7.23
C GLY A 76 -0.90 -14.68 7.60
N ARG A 77 -0.97 -15.79 6.87
CA ARG A 77 -0.18 -16.99 7.15
C ARG A 77 1.31 -16.73 6.92
N SER A 78 2.16 -17.30 7.74
CA SER A 78 3.63 -17.31 7.55
C SER A 78 4.24 -15.92 7.40
N VAL A 79 3.71 -14.91 8.11
CA VAL A 79 4.29 -13.56 8.11
C VAL A 79 5.47 -13.49 9.07
N GLU A 80 6.59 -12.94 8.61
CA GLU A 80 7.81 -12.79 9.43
C GLU A 80 8.14 -11.32 9.69
N LEU A 81 7.94 -10.84 10.92
CA LEU A 81 8.32 -9.49 11.35
C LEU A 81 9.52 -9.58 12.29
N LYS A 82 10.72 -9.44 11.74
CA LYS A 82 11.97 -9.86 12.39
C LYS A 82 12.45 -8.94 13.50
N GLY A 83 11.98 -7.69 13.54
CA GLY A 83 12.20 -6.75 14.64
C GLY A 83 11.91 -5.30 14.27
N GLY A 84 11.53 -4.49 15.27
CA GLY A 84 11.13 -3.09 15.06
C GLY A 84 9.70 -2.79 15.49
N PHE A 85 8.97 -2.04 14.66
CA PHE A 85 7.63 -1.52 14.96
C PHE A 85 6.68 -1.62 13.76
N ALA A 86 5.45 -2.07 14.00
CA ALA A 86 4.34 -2.01 13.07
C ALA A 86 3.05 -1.56 13.76
N GLN A 87 2.27 -0.68 13.13
CA GLN A 87 0.99 -0.22 13.65
C GLN A 87 -0.03 0.02 12.54
N ASP A 88 -1.28 -0.38 12.78
CA ASP A 88 -2.43 -0.17 11.88
C ASP A 88 -2.13 -0.57 10.43
N ALA A 89 -1.56 -1.78 10.27
CA ALA A 89 -1.04 -2.30 9.01
C ALA A 89 -1.45 -3.76 8.79
N VAL A 90 -1.50 -4.16 7.52
CA VAL A 90 -1.86 -5.51 7.09
C VAL A 90 -0.70 -6.11 6.32
N PHE A 91 -0.39 -7.36 6.65
CA PHE A 91 0.63 -8.17 6.00
C PHE A 91 -0.05 -9.45 5.57
N LEU A 92 -0.09 -9.74 4.28
CA LEU A 92 -0.71 -10.93 3.73
C LEU A 92 0.31 -12.07 3.66
N ASP A 93 -0.14 -13.24 3.19
CA ASP A 93 0.58 -14.48 3.36
C ASP A 93 2.04 -14.41 2.88
N GLY A 94 2.97 -14.82 3.75
CA GLY A 94 4.40 -14.82 3.46
C GLY A 94 5.07 -13.44 3.40
N ALA A 95 4.35 -12.35 3.70
CA ALA A 95 4.96 -11.03 3.76
C ALA A 95 6.01 -10.96 4.89
N SER A 96 7.09 -10.21 4.69
CA SER A 96 8.20 -10.18 5.65
C SER A 96 8.86 -8.81 5.77
N MET A 97 9.27 -8.45 6.99
CA MET A 97 10.05 -7.24 7.24
C MET A 97 11.27 -7.57 8.11
N GLY A 98 12.46 -7.23 7.63
CA GLY A 98 13.72 -7.38 8.36
C GLY A 98 13.83 -6.48 9.59
N SER A 99 14.86 -6.72 10.42
CA SER A 99 15.06 -5.94 11.65
C SER A 99 15.21 -4.44 11.41
N GLY A 100 14.69 -3.65 12.35
CA GLY A 100 14.63 -2.18 12.24
C GLY A 100 13.46 -1.68 11.39
N ALA A 101 12.50 -2.54 11.04
CA ALA A 101 11.29 -2.14 10.34
C ALA A 101 10.52 -1.06 11.13
N HIS A 102 9.96 -0.10 10.41
CA HIS A 102 9.10 0.93 10.98
C HIS A 102 7.89 1.15 10.07
N VAL A 103 6.89 0.28 10.22
CA VAL A 103 5.65 0.30 9.43
C VAL A 103 4.57 1.05 10.19
N ARG A 104 3.95 2.05 9.58
CA ARG A 104 2.92 2.88 10.21
C ARG A 104 1.59 2.80 9.45
N GLY A 105 0.55 3.33 10.07
CA GLY A 105 -0.82 3.19 9.59
C GLY A 105 -1.05 3.46 8.10
N GLY A 106 -1.95 2.66 7.52
CA GLY A 106 -2.30 2.68 6.10
C GLY A 106 -1.33 1.88 5.22
N CYS A 107 -0.59 0.93 5.78
CA CYS A 107 0.26 0.03 5.00
C CYS A 107 -0.43 -1.31 4.75
N LEU A 108 -0.38 -1.75 3.49
CA LEU A 108 -0.85 -3.05 3.04
C LEU A 108 0.27 -3.71 2.23
N LEU A 109 0.80 -4.81 2.76
CA LEU A 109 1.81 -5.62 2.09
C LEU A 109 1.13 -6.92 1.65
N GLU A 110 1.00 -7.10 0.34
CA GLU A 110 0.38 -8.29 -0.22
C GLU A 110 1.33 -9.50 -0.19
N GLU A 111 0.87 -10.63 -0.74
CA GLU A 111 1.51 -11.93 -0.58
C GLU A 111 3.00 -11.88 -0.95
N GLN A 112 3.85 -12.31 -0.02
CA GLN A 112 5.30 -12.39 -0.20
C GLN A 112 5.99 -11.05 -0.51
N ALA A 113 5.29 -9.91 -0.36
CA ALA A 113 5.94 -8.60 -0.37
C ALA A 113 6.86 -8.50 0.84
N ASN A 114 8.05 -7.91 0.66
CA ASN A 114 9.05 -7.92 1.73
C ASN A 114 9.93 -6.68 1.76
N GLY A 115 10.51 -6.43 2.94
CA GLY A 115 11.57 -5.45 3.14
C GLY A 115 12.75 -6.03 3.88
N ALA A 116 13.96 -5.64 3.49
CA ALA A 116 15.17 -5.96 4.24
C ALA A 116 15.26 -5.13 5.54
N HIS A 117 16.46 -4.92 6.08
CA HIS A 117 16.61 -4.22 7.35
C HIS A 117 16.36 -2.71 7.22
N THR A 118 15.77 -2.12 8.27
CA THR A 118 15.58 -0.67 8.40
C THR A 118 14.76 -0.05 7.27
N VAL A 119 13.58 -0.61 7.02
CA VAL A 119 12.60 -0.09 6.06
C VAL A 119 11.48 0.66 6.80
N GLY A 120 11.27 1.92 6.44
CA GLY A 120 10.23 2.78 6.97
C GLY A 120 9.09 2.99 5.98
N LEU A 121 7.86 2.67 6.38
CA LEU A 121 6.65 2.76 5.56
C LEU A 121 5.55 3.56 6.27
N LYS A 122 4.69 4.20 5.47
CA LYS A 122 3.45 4.82 5.93
C LYS A 122 2.59 5.11 4.71
N GLN A 123 1.32 4.75 4.76
CA GLN A 123 0.40 4.97 3.62
C GLN A 123 0.99 4.36 2.34
N THR A 124 1.44 3.10 2.44
CA THR A 124 2.20 2.41 1.40
C THR A 124 1.54 1.08 1.07
N ILE A 125 1.30 0.82 -0.21
CA ILE A 125 0.70 -0.42 -0.70
C ILE A 125 1.71 -1.13 -1.59
N LEU A 126 2.10 -2.34 -1.21
CA LEU A 126 3.02 -3.19 -1.96
C LEU A 126 2.26 -4.41 -2.45
N PHE A 127 2.19 -4.58 -3.76
CA PHE A 127 1.57 -5.75 -4.40
C PHE A 127 2.43 -7.01 -4.20
N PRO A 128 1.94 -8.19 -4.61
CA PRO A 128 2.62 -9.44 -4.33
C PRO A 128 4.05 -9.42 -4.85
N PHE A 129 4.93 -10.08 -4.10
CA PHE A 129 6.36 -10.24 -4.38
C PHE A 129 7.23 -8.99 -4.32
N VAL A 130 6.65 -7.78 -4.29
CA VAL A 130 7.40 -6.52 -4.29
C VAL A 130 8.46 -6.53 -3.18
N THR A 131 9.70 -6.21 -3.54
CA THR A 131 10.85 -6.27 -2.63
C THR A 131 11.42 -4.88 -2.38
N LEU A 132 11.59 -4.54 -1.10
CA LEU A 132 12.30 -3.35 -0.66
C LEU A 132 13.67 -3.77 -0.11
N GLY A 133 14.74 -3.16 -0.62
CA GLY A 133 16.07 -3.28 -0.06
C GLY A 133 16.19 -2.68 1.34
N SER A 134 17.41 -2.37 1.76
CA SER A 134 17.69 -1.91 3.13
C SER A 134 17.74 -0.38 3.22
N LEU A 135 17.53 0.18 4.41
CA LEU A 135 17.69 1.61 4.69
C LEU A 135 16.76 2.50 3.85
N ILE A 136 15.49 2.10 3.69
CA ILE A 136 14.53 2.76 2.81
C ILE A 136 13.52 3.58 3.62
N ASN A 137 13.10 4.72 3.07
CA ASN A 137 11.87 5.40 3.48
C ASN A 137 10.95 5.54 2.26
N PHE A 138 9.87 4.77 2.22
CA PHE A 138 8.98 4.65 1.06
C PHE A 138 7.53 4.89 1.47
N CYS A 139 7.26 6.08 1.99
CA CYS A 139 5.91 6.50 2.38
C CYS A 139 5.09 6.99 1.18
N ASP A 140 3.76 6.99 1.30
CA ASP A 140 2.84 7.61 0.33
C ASP A 140 3.03 7.07 -1.10
N ALA A 141 3.16 5.75 -1.25
CA ALA A 141 3.44 5.12 -2.53
C ALA A 141 2.61 3.85 -2.73
N MET A 142 2.33 3.53 -3.98
CA MET A 142 1.85 2.21 -4.39
C MET A 142 2.81 1.67 -5.42
N LEU A 143 3.26 0.43 -5.24
CA LEU A 143 4.18 -0.26 -6.13
C LEU A 143 3.63 -1.64 -6.48
N THR A 144 3.64 -1.93 -7.78
CA THR A 144 3.21 -3.19 -8.38
C THR A 144 4.09 -3.54 -9.58
N GLY A 145 3.85 -4.70 -10.19
CA GLY A 145 4.61 -5.27 -11.29
C GLY A 145 5.50 -6.42 -10.84
N GLY A 146 5.75 -7.34 -11.75
CA GLY A 146 6.32 -8.66 -11.48
C GLY A 146 5.29 -9.76 -11.64
N THR A 147 5.78 -10.97 -11.86
CA THR A 147 5.00 -12.18 -12.11
C THR A 147 5.16 -13.23 -11.02
N SER A 148 6.23 -13.14 -10.23
CA SER A 148 6.57 -14.15 -9.22
C SER A 148 7.58 -13.64 -8.20
N ARG A 149 7.91 -14.46 -7.21
CA ARG A 149 8.97 -14.19 -6.24
C ARG A 149 10.37 -14.08 -6.84
N SER A 150 10.60 -14.62 -8.04
CA SER A 150 11.88 -14.52 -8.76
C SER A 150 11.88 -13.43 -9.85
N ASP A 151 10.72 -12.83 -10.11
CA ASP A 151 10.51 -11.78 -11.12
C ASP A 151 9.56 -10.74 -10.54
N HIS A 152 10.12 -9.83 -9.73
CA HIS A 152 9.36 -8.87 -8.92
C HIS A 152 9.86 -7.45 -9.11
N SER A 153 8.99 -6.47 -8.88
CA SER A 153 9.43 -5.09 -8.73
C SER A 153 10.30 -4.92 -7.49
N GLU A 154 11.29 -4.03 -7.59
CA GLU A 154 12.24 -3.80 -6.51
C GLU A 154 12.54 -2.32 -6.29
N VAL A 155 12.63 -1.94 -5.01
CA VAL A 155 13.20 -0.66 -4.58
C VAL A 155 14.56 -0.94 -3.97
N GLY A 156 15.62 -0.50 -4.64
CA GLY A 156 16.98 -0.72 -4.20
C GLY A 156 17.30 -0.03 -2.88
N SER A 157 18.33 -0.52 -2.19
CA SER A 157 18.70 -0.03 -0.86
C SER A 157 19.02 1.48 -0.84
N SER A 158 18.72 2.13 0.28
CA SER A 158 18.93 3.58 0.49
C SER A 158 18.08 4.48 -0.42
N TYR A 159 16.88 4.01 -0.79
CA TYR A 159 15.92 4.79 -1.56
C TYR A 159 15.01 5.65 -0.66
N ILE A 160 14.72 6.87 -1.10
CA ILE A 160 13.79 7.77 -0.41
C ILE A 160 12.68 8.24 -1.36
N HIS A 161 11.43 8.00 -0.98
CA HIS A 161 10.30 8.73 -1.55
C HIS A 161 10.12 10.07 -0.80
N PHE A 162 10.38 11.18 -1.49
CA PHE A 162 10.25 12.52 -0.94
C PHE A 162 8.77 12.95 -0.98
N ASN A 163 8.07 12.73 0.12
CA ASN A 163 6.62 12.94 0.26
C ASN A 163 6.21 14.24 0.98
N PHE A 164 7.11 15.22 1.07
CA PHE A 164 6.85 16.47 1.77
C PHE A 164 7.39 17.65 0.97
N THR A 165 6.53 18.63 0.68
CA THR A 165 6.93 19.85 -0.03
C THR A 165 7.49 20.90 0.95
N PRO A 166 8.29 21.87 0.48
CA PRO A 166 8.73 23.00 1.30
C PRO A 166 7.58 23.83 1.88
N ASP A 167 6.43 23.88 1.20
CA ASP A 167 5.20 24.55 1.67
C ASP A 167 4.40 23.72 2.69
N GLY A 168 4.93 22.56 3.08
CA GLY A 168 4.36 21.68 4.10
C GLY A 168 3.24 20.76 3.61
N ASP A 169 3.15 20.51 2.31
CA ASP A 169 2.12 19.67 1.69
C ASP A 169 2.57 18.21 1.57
N LYS A 170 1.58 17.30 1.60
CA LYS A 170 1.75 15.84 1.44
C LYS A 170 0.86 15.28 0.32
N THR A 171 0.57 16.10 -0.68
CA THR A 171 -0.18 15.71 -1.89
C THR A 171 0.75 15.07 -2.92
N THR A 172 1.62 14.19 -2.44
CA THR A 172 2.80 13.68 -3.15
C THR A 172 2.73 12.18 -3.38
N ALA A 173 1.53 11.60 -3.29
CA ALA A 173 1.36 10.16 -3.46
C ALA A 173 1.83 9.73 -4.86
N SER A 174 2.72 8.74 -4.93
CA SER A 174 3.24 8.23 -6.19
C SER A 174 2.67 6.86 -6.55
N LEU A 175 2.55 6.62 -7.85
CA LEU A 175 2.01 5.38 -8.41
C LEU A 175 3.08 4.74 -9.31
N PHE A 176 3.66 3.64 -8.89
CA PHE A 176 4.63 2.89 -9.68
C PHE A 176 3.93 1.65 -10.25
N GLY A 177 3.53 1.73 -11.52
CA GLY A 177 2.54 0.85 -12.15
C GLY A 177 1.12 1.40 -12.00
N ASP A 178 0.12 0.51 -12.04
CA ASP A 178 -1.27 0.83 -11.71
C ASP A 178 -2.03 -0.42 -11.25
N VAL A 179 -3.19 -0.21 -10.61
CA VAL A 179 -4.03 -1.30 -10.09
C VAL A 179 -4.70 -2.11 -11.20
N PRO A 180 -5.33 -1.50 -12.23
CA PRO A 180 -6.05 -2.26 -13.26
C PRO A 180 -5.21 -3.35 -13.92
N ARG A 181 -3.94 -3.07 -14.22
CA ARG A 181 -3.00 -4.06 -14.77
C ARG A 181 -2.26 -4.83 -13.68
N GLY A 182 -1.93 -4.17 -12.57
CA GLY A 182 -1.08 -4.74 -11.51
C GLY A 182 -1.69 -5.91 -10.74
N VAL A 183 -3.01 -5.99 -10.58
CA VAL A 183 -3.66 -7.11 -9.86
C VAL A 183 -3.55 -8.45 -10.59
N LEU A 184 -3.19 -8.43 -11.88
CA LEU A 184 -3.13 -9.60 -12.75
C LEU A 184 -1.79 -10.35 -12.68
N LEU A 185 -0.78 -9.75 -12.04
CA LEU A 185 0.54 -10.33 -11.81
C LEU A 185 1.21 -10.86 -13.10
N ASP A 186 1.02 -10.13 -14.20
CA ASP A 186 1.54 -10.46 -15.53
C ASP A 186 2.31 -9.32 -16.17
N GLN A 187 2.60 -8.27 -15.40
CA GLN A 187 3.29 -7.08 -15.88
C GLN A 187 4.79 -7.14 -15.57
N PRO A 188 5.66 -6.58 -16.43
CA PRO A 188 7.10 -6.57 -16.17
C PRO A 188 7.45 -5.77 -14.91
N PRO A 189 8.47 -6.19 -14.15
CA PRO A 189 8.83 -5.56 -12.89
C PRO A 189 9.35 -4.13 -13.07
N ILE A 190 9.06 -3.26 -12.11
CA ILE A 190 9.61 -1.91 -12.01
C ILE A 190 10.83 -1.97 -11.08
N PHE A 191 11.95 -1.39 -11.51
CA PHE A 191 13.17 -1.32 -10.71
C PHE A 191 13.50 0.14 -10.36
N LEU A 192 13.40 0.49 -9.07
CA LEU A 192 13.79 1.79 -8.55
C LEU A 192 15.20 1.68 -7.93
N GLY A 193 16.23 2.05 -8.69
CA GLY A 193 17.63 1.85 -8.29
C GLY A 193 18.01 2.47 -6.95
N GLY A 194 18.83 1.74 -6.18
CA GLY A 194 19.28 2.15 -4.84
C GLY A 194 20.14 3.41 -4.82
N GLN A 195 20.37 3.97 -3.62
CA GLN A 195 20.93 5.31 -3.42
C GLN A 195 20.14 6.40 -4.20
N GLY A 196 18.89 6.12 -4.54
CA GLY A 196 18.04 6.96 -5.37
C GLY A 196 16.88 7.58 -4.61
N GLY A 197 15.96 8.18 -5.36
CA GLY A 197 14.71 8.64 -4.78
C GLY A 197 13.67 9.07 -5.81
N ALA A 198 12.48 9.39 -5.33
CA ALA A 198 11.40 9.95 -6.14
C ALA A 198 10.81 11.15 -5.44
N VAL A 199 10.71 12.29 -6.13
CA VAL A 199 10.03 13.48 -5.62
C VAL A 199 8.57 13.41 -6.04
N GLY A 200 7.73 13.00 -5.11
CA GLY A 200 6.31 12.81 -5.37
C GLY A 200 5.55 14.14 -5.59
N PRO A 201 4.38 14.10 -6.24
CA PRO A 201 3.77 12.91 -6.85
C PRO A 201 4.37 12.63 -8.25
N VAL A 202 4.74 11.37 -8.49
CA VAL A 202 5.23 10.87 -9.79
C VAL A 202 4.56 9.54 -10.14
N ARG A 203 4.57 9.21 -11.43
CA ARG A 203 4.12 7.91 -11.95
C ARG A 203 5.16 7.23 -12.82
N THR A 204 5.18 5.91 -12.83
CA THR A 204 5.98 5.11 -13.77
C THR A 204 5.17 3.98 -14.39
N GLY A 205 5.40 3.69 -15.67
CA GLY A 205 4.92 2.47 -16.33
C GLY A 205 5.64 1.22 -15.86
N PHE A 206 5.09 0.06 -16.18
CA PHE A 206 5.66 -1.26 -15.87
C PHE A 206 6.98 -1.48 -16.63
N GLY A 207 7.88 -2.33 -16.12
CA GLY A 207 9.18 -2.56 -16.77
C GLY A 207 10.15 -1.38 -16.71
N THR A 208 9.79 -0.27 -16.06
CA THR A 208 10.66 0.90 -15.93
C THR A 208 11.85 0.59 -15.01
N VAL A 209 13.06 0.89 -15.48
CA VAL A 209 14.30 0.78 -14.71
C VAL A 209 14.86 2.17 -14.47
N VAL A 210 14.85 2.61 -13.22
CA VAL A 210 15.53 3.83 -12.77
C VAL A 210 16.92 3.45 -12.27
N GLY A 211 17.97 4.05 -12.84
CA GLY A 211 19.34 3.73 -12.45
C GLY A 211 19.65 4.09 -10.99
N ALA A 212 20.63 3.41 -10.40
CA ALA A 212 21.10 3.73 -9.05
C ALA A 212 21.63 5.18 -8.96
N GLY A 213 21.43 5.83 -7.82
CA GLY A 213 21.82 7.23 -7.61
C GLY A 213 20.87 8.27 -8.23
N ALA A 214 19.86 7.85 -8.99
CA ALA A 214 18.94 8.75 -9.67
C ALA A 214 17.83 9.26 -8.74
N VAL A 215 17.43 10.52 -8.95
CA VAL A 215 16.21 11.08 -8.34
C VAL A 215 15.16 11.34 -9.42
N LEU A 216 14.08 10.58 -9.40
CA LEU A 216 12.94 10.74 -10.29
C LEU A 216 12.13 11.99 -9.90
N ARG A 217 11.94 12.92 -10.85
CA ARG A 217 11.26 14.22 -10.61
C ARG A 217 10.11 14.51 -11.58
N ALA A 218 9.89 13.62 -12.53
CA ALA A 218 8.87 13.69 -13.56
C ALA A 218 8.25 12.31 -13.76
N ASP A 219 7.08 12.27 -14.38
CA ASP A 219 6.44 11.01 -14.73
C ASP A 219 7.18 10.30 -15.87
N VAL A 220 7.12 8.99 -15.86
CA VAL A 220 7.59 8.10 -16.93
C VAL A 220 6.43 7.17 -17.27
N PRO A 221 5.38 7.68 -17.94
CA PRO A 221 4.13 6.93 -18.10
C PRO A 221 4.27 5.71 -19.02
N ASP A 222 5.23 5.74 -19.93
CA ASP A 222 5.50 4.64 -20.86
C ASP A 222 6.12 3.45 -20.12
N ASP A 223 5.78 2.25 -20.56
CA ASP A 223 6.34 0.99 -20.05
C ASP A 223 7.74 0.74 -20.65
N GLY A 224 8.56 -0.07 -19.97
CA GLY A 224 9.85 -0.56 -20.48
C GLY A 224 10.96 0.48 -20.58
N MET A 225 10.86 1.58 -19.83
CA MET A 225 11.78 2.70 -19.95
C MET A 225 13.04 2.53 -19.09
N LEU A 226 14.22 2.82 -19.65
CA LEU A 226 15.44 3.04 -18.88
C LEU A 226 15.59 4.53 -18.55
N VAL A 227 15.70 4.86 -17.27
CA VAL A 227 15.69 6.24 -16.77
C VAL A 227 16.98 6.54 -16.02
N LEU A 228 17.80 7.41 -16.63
CA LEU A 228 19.01 7.99 -16.04
C LEU A 228 18.87 9.52 -16.09
N PRO A 229 18.16 10.14 -15.11
CA PRO A 229 17.87 11.55 -15.14
C PRO A 229 19.16 12.37 -14.94
N GLU A 230 19.29 13.44 -15.71
CA GLU A 230 20.37 14.41 -15.51
C GLU A 230 20.24 15.14 -14.16
N ALA A 231 21.38 15.60 -13.63
CA ALA A 231 21.36 16.47 -12.47
C ALA A 231 20.62 17.77 -12.81
N PRO A 232 19.71 18.27 -11.94
CA PRO A 232 19.03 19.53 -12.19
C PRO A 232 20.03 20.68 -12.36
N ALA A 233 19.78 21.56 -13.31
CA ALA A 233 20.57 22.79 -13.45
C ALA A 233 20.51 23.61 -12.15
N GLY A 234 21.66 24.18 -11.76
CA GLY A 234 21.74 25.06 -10.60
C GLY A 234 20.88 26.31 -10.78
N VAL A 235 20.04 26.61 -9.81
CA VAL A 235 19.20 27.82 -9.79
C VAL A 235 19.39 28.53 -8.46
N ASN A 236 19.64 29.84 -8.50
CA ASN A 236 19.66 30.71 -7.34
C ASN A 236 18.73 31.91 -7.57
N ARG A 237 17.63 31.97 -6.83
CA ARG A 237 16.63 33.04 -6.88
C ARG A 237 15.87 33.10 -5.55
N PRO A 238 15.17 34.21 -5.24
CA PRO A 238 14.28 34.28 -4.09
C PRO A 238 13.21 33.16 -4.11
N VAL A 239 12.84 32.68 -2.93
CA VAL A 239 11.82 31.64 -2.76
C VAL A 239 10.43 32.25 -2.95
N GLU A 240 9.63 31.64 -3.83
CA GLU A 240 8.19 31.93 -3.98
C GLU A 240 7.39 30.83 -3.28
N THR A 241 6.89 31.13 -2.09
CA THR A 241 6.05 30.21 -1.29
C THR A 241 4.67 30.02 -1.93
N ALA A 242 4.11 28.82 -1.83
CA ALA A 242 2.76 28.50 -2.31
C ALA A 242 2.51 28.86 -3.79
N SER A 243 3.54 28.75 -4.64
CA SER A 243 3.41 29.10 -6.07
C SER A 243 2.55 28.10 -6.84
N TYR A 244 2.55 26.83 -6.44
CA TYR A 244 1.78 25.73 -7.03
C TYR A 244 1.76 25.73 -8.57
N ARG A 245 2.91 25.96 -9.22
CA ARG A 245 3.00 26.11 -10.69
C ARG A 245 2.45 24.92 -11.48
N LYS A 246 2.43 23.73 -10.89
CA LYS A 246 1.89 22.49 -11.47
C LYS A 246 0.62 22.02 -10.75
N LEU A 247 -0.20 22.93 -10.24
CA LEU A 247 -1.39 22.63 -9.43
C LEU A 247 -2.33 21.61 -10.10
N ALA A 248 -2.74 21.86 -11.34
CA ALA A 248 -3.65 20.97 -12.08
C ALA A 248 -3.09 19.54 -12.19
N ALA A 249 -1.80 19.41 -12.53
CA ALA A 249 -1.13 18.11 -12.60
C ALA A 249 -1.05 17.43 -11.23
N VAL A 250 -0.78 18.17 -10.14
CA VAL A 250 -0.78 17.62 -8.77
C VAL A 250 -2.17 17.13 -8.38
N LEU A 251 -3.23 17.89 -8.68
CA LEU A 251 -4.62 17.49 -8.44
C LEU A 251 -4.96 16.22 -9.20
N ALA A 252 -4.74 16.21 -10.52
CA ALA A 252 -4.98 15.04 -11.37
C ALA A 252 -4.21 13.81 -10.88
N LYS A 253 -2.96 13.99 -10.42
CA LYS A 253 -2.15 12.92 -9.82
C LYS A 253 -2.79 12.26 -8.61
N ASN A 254 -3.26 13.06 -7.66
CA ASN A 254 -3.90 12.54 -6.47
C ASN A 254 -5.29 11.96 -6.77
N ILE A 255 -6.03 12.53 -7.73
CA ILE A 255 -7.34 12.01 -8.16
C ILE A 255 -7.19 10.63 -8.82
N THR A 256 -6.21 10.44 -9.71
CA THR A 256 -5.94 9.11 -10.27
C THR A 256 -5.43 8.13 -9.21
N TYR A 257 -4.64 8.57 -8.22
CA TYR A 257 -4.24 7.72 -7.11
C TYR A 257 -5.47 7.27 -6.29
N LEU A 258 -6.42 8.17 -6.02
CA LEU A 258 -7.72 7.87 -5.41
C LEU A 258 -8.55 6.89 -6.24
N GLY A 259 -8.54 7.03 -7.56
CA GLY A 259 -9.18 6.07 -8.48
C GLY A 259 -8.54 4.68 -8.40
N ASN A 260 -7.22 4.60 -8.28
CA ASN A 260 -6.51 3.33 -8.09
C ASN A 260 -6.84 2.69 -6.73
N LEU A 261 -6.95 3.50 -5.65
CA LEU A 261 -7.46 3.01 -4.38
C LEU A 261 -8.89 2.45 -4.50
N SER A 262 -9.75 3.10 -5.29
CA SER A 262 -11.12 2.63 -5.57
C SER A 262 -11.12 1.29 -6.32
N ALA A 263 -10.31 1.18 -7.37
CA ALA A 263 -10.13 -0.06 -8.13
C ALA A 263 -9.64 -1.20 -7.24
N LEU A 264 -8.65 -0.94 -6.37
CA LEU A 264 -8.11 -1.95 -5.47
C LEU A 264 -9.14 -2.36 -4.41
N GLU A 265 -9.89 -1.40 -3.87
CA GLU A 265 -10.96 -1.69 -2.92
C GLU A 265 -12.04 -2.59 -3.55
N SER A 266 -12.41 -2.33 -4.81
CA SER A 266 -13.35 -3.16 -5.56
C SER A 266 -12.82 -4.58 -5.79
N TRP A 267 -11.53 -4.71 -6.15
CA TRP A 267 -10.83 -5.99 -6.24
C TRP A 267 -10.86 -6.75 -4.91
N TYR A 268 -10.65 -6.07 -3.78
CA TYR A 268 -10.73 -6.69 -2.45
C TYR A 268 -12.13 -7.17 -2.10
N ARG A 269 -13.15 -6.34 -2.37
CA ARG A 269 -14.55 -6.64 -2.05
C ARG A 269 -15.11 -7.81 -2.87
N GLN A 270 -14.71 -7.92 -4.14
CA GLN A 270 -15.35 -8.85 -5.09
C GLN A 270 -14.48 -10.07 -5.41
N VAL A 271 -13.16 -9.94 -5.48
CA VAL A 271 -12.25 -11.04 -5.80
C VAL A 271 -11.50 -11.55 -4.58
N ARG A 272 -10.74 -10.70 -3.87
CA ARG A 272 -9.91 -11.15 -2.72
C ARG A 272 -10.77 -11.78 -1.63
N ARG A 273 -11.97 -11.24 -1.40
CA ARG A 273 -12.95 -11.81 -0.47
C ARG A 273 -13.19 -13.31 -0.71
N LEU A 274 -13.27 -13.77 -1.96
CA LEU A 274 -13.55 -15.18 -2.26
C LEU A 274 -12.50 -16.13 -1.68
N PHE A 275 -11.25 -15.68 -1.59
CA PHE A 275 -10.11 -16.45 -1.08
C PHE A 275 -9.90 -16.19 0.41
N LEU A 276 -9.83 -14.92 0.82
CA LEU A 276 -9.53 -14.55 2.20
C LEU A 276 -10.54 -15.17 3.17
N THR A 277 -11.85 -15.13 2.88
CA THR A 277 -12.87 -15.65 3.82
C THR A 277 -12.87 -17.18 3.98
N ARG A 278 -11.99 -17.90 3.25
CA ARG A 278 -11.74 -19.33 3.45
C ARG A 278 -10.53 -19.62 4.35
N LEU A 279 -9.72 -18.61 4.64
CA LEU A 279 -8.53 -18.72 5.46
C LEU A 279 -8.84 -18.46 6.95
N GLU A 280 -7.96 -18.96 7.81
CA GLU A 280 -7.96 -18.65 9.24
C GLU A 280 -7.90 -17.13 9.45
N TYR A 281 -8.86 -16.60 10.23
CA TYR A 281 -9.04 -15.16 10.49
C TYR A 281 -9.24 -14.29 9.24
N GLY A 282 -9.60 -14.91 8.11
CA GLY A 282 -9.77 -14.28 6.81
C GLY A 282 -10.67 -13.05 6.78
N ASP A 283 -11.80 -13.10 7.48
CA ASP A 283 -12.72 -11.95 7.57
C ASP A 283 -12.06 -10.75 8.25
N ALA A 284 -11.27 -10.97 9.30
CA ALA A 284 -10.58 -9.90 10.02
C ALA A 284 -9.44 -9.32 9.19
N ILE A 285 -8.72 -10.15 8.43
CA ILE A 285 -7.67 -9.73 7.49
C ILE A 285 -8.27 -8.89 6.36
N LEU A 286 -9.37 -9.37 5.74
CA LEU A 286 -10.10 -8.63 4.71
C LEU A 286 -10.59 -7.28 5.23
N ALA A 287 -11.20 -7.25 6.43
CA ALA A 287 -11.62 -6.01 7.07
C ALA A 287 -10.43 -5.07 7.27
N GLY A 288 -9.26 -5.59 7.64
CA GLY A 288 -8.06 -4.77 7.76
C GLY A 288 -7.53 -4.20 6.47
N ALA A 289 -7.54 -4.97 5.38
CA ALA A 289 -7.11 -4.47 4.09
C ALA A 289 -8.02 -3.32 3.64
N LEU A 290 -9.34 -3.49 3.80
CA LEU A 290 -10.33 -2.45 3.52
C LEU A 290 -10.17 -1.23 4.44
N ASP A 291 -9.88 -1.42 5.74
CA ASP A 291 -9.57 -0.32 6.68
C ASP A 291 -8.32 0.47 6.22
N CYS A 292 -7.29 -0.23 5.73
CA CYS A 292 -6.07 0.41 5.21
C CYS A 292 -6.36 1.26 3.97
N LEU A 293 -7.13 0.73 3.02
CA LEU A 293 -7.54 1.46 1.82
C LEU A 293 -8.41 2.68 2.14
N ALA A 294 -9.35 2.52 3.07
CA ALA A 294 -10.19 3.62 3.57
C ALA A 294 -9.36 4.71 4.27
N SER A 295 -8.41 4.30 5.12
CA SER A 295 -7.46 5.21 5.79
C SER A 295 -6.58 5.96 4.79
N ALA A 296 -6.08 5.29 3.75
CA ALA A 296 -5.31 5.90 2.69
C ALA A 296 -6.12 6.96 1.93
N ARG A 297 -7.35 6.61 1.54
CA ARG A 297 -8.27 7.56 0.91
C ARG A 297 -8.52 8.78 1.78
N ALA A 298 -8.88 8.57 3.05
CA ALA A 298 -9.16 9.66 3.99
C ALA A 298 -7.95 10.59 4.15
N GLU A 299 -6.74 10.04 4.26
CA GLU A 299 -5.53 10.84 4.34
C GLU A 299 -5.28 11.61 3.02
N ARG A 300 -5.45 11.00 1.83
CA ARG A 300 -5.31 11.70 0.55
C ARG A 300 -6.29 12.87 0.39
N ILE A 301 -7.58 12.66 0.68
CA ILE A 301 -8.60 13.72 0.61
C ILE A 301 -8.26 14.85 1.58
N LYS A 302 -7.88 14.51 2.82
CA LYS A 302 -7.43 15.50 3.82
C LYS A 302 -6.21 16.30 3.36
N ARG A 303 -5.23 15.65 2.71
CA ARG A 303 -4.04 16.34 2.21
C ARG A 303 -4.36 17.24 1.01
N LEU A 304 -5.25 16.81 0.12
CA LEU A 304 -5.76 17.63 -0.96
C LEU A 304 -6.47 18.89 -0.44
N GLY A 305 -7.39 18.74 0.52
CA GLY A 305 -8.07 19.90 1.12
C GLY A 305 -7.12 20.92 1.71
N ARG A 306 -6.13 20.47 2.50
CA ARG A 306 -5.08 21.35 3.06
C ARG A 306 -4.24 22.08 2.02
N LEU A 307 -4.03 21.47 0.86
CA LEU A 307 -3.33 22.13 -0.23
C LEU A 307 -4.22 23.20 -0.88
N ILE A 308 -5.49 22.87 -1.14
CA ILE A 308 -6.46 23.80 -1.77
C ILE A 308 -6.70 25.03 -0.88
N GLU A 309 -6.75 24.86 0.44
CA GLU A 309 -6.84 25.95 1.43
C GLU A 309 -5.71 26.99 1.30
N LYS A 310 -4.55 26.61 0.73
CA LYS A 310 -3.40 27.50 0.53
C LYS A 310 -3.36 28.12 -0.86
N VAL A 311 -4.22 27.68 -1.79
CA VAL A 311 -4.24 28.18 -3.16
C VAL A 311 -4.76 29.61 -3.18
N ARG A 312 -3.99 30.50 -3.81
CA ARG A 312 -4.44 31.87 -4.07
C ARG A 312 -5.34 31.87 -5.30
N PRO A 313 -6.52 32.53 -5.27
CA PRO A 313 -7.41 32.61 -6.41
C PRO A 313 -7.00 33.76 -7.35
N ASP A 314 -5.80 33.65 -7.95
CA ASP A 314 -5.21 34.66 -8.81
C ASP A 314 -5.42 34.42 -10.32
N THR A 315 -6.01 33.27 -10.69
CA THR A 315 -6.49 32.97 -12.04
C THR A 315 -7.93 32.45 -12.00
N PRO A 316 -8.71 32.54 -13.10
CA PRO A 316 -10.06 32.01 -13.15
C PRO A 316 -10.15 30.53 -12.76
N GLU A 317 -9.20 29.70 -13.18
CA GLU A 317 -9.16 28.26 -12.87
C GLU A 317 -8.89 28.01 -11.38
N ARG A 318 -8.09 28.86 -10.74
CA ARG A 318 -7.82 28.76 -9.30
C ARG A 318 -8.99 29.27 -8.47
N GLN A 319 -9.68 30.30 -8.94
CA GLN A 319 -10.92 30.77 -8.32
C GLN A 319 -11.99 29.66 -8.38
N GLU A 320 -12.18 29.03 -9.55
CA GLU A 320 -13.09 27.88 -9.71
C GLU A 320 -12.76 26.74 -8.74
N LEU A 321 -11.48 26.38 -8.60
CA LEU A 321 -11.04 25.36 -7.66
C LEU A 321 -11.37 25.72 -6.21
N VAL A 322 -11.14 26.97 -5.80
CA VAL A 322 -11.39 27.43 -4.43
C VAL A 322 -12.89 27.46 -4.14
N ASP A 323 -13.71 27.93 -5.09
CA ASP A 323 -15.16 28.03 -4.95
C ASP A 323 -15.83 26.66 -4.87
N ASN A 324 -15.33 25.69 -5.62
CA ASN A 324 -15.90 24.33 -5.70
C ASN A 324 -15.13 23.31 -4.84
N HIS A 325 -14.22 23.73 -3.95
CA HIS A 325 -13.36 22.79 -3.22
C HIS A 325 -14.15 21.79 -2.39
N ALA A 326 -15.23 22.23 -1.74
CA ALA A 326 -16.01 21.38 -0.82
C ALA A 326 -16.76 20.30 -1.62
N GLU A 327 -17.31 20.69 -2.76
CA GLU A 327 -17.97 19.78 -3.69
C GLU A 327 -16.97 18.79 -4.27
N LEU A 328 -15.76 19.24 -4.66
CA LEU A 328 -14.72 18.36 -5.19
C LEU A 328 -14.34 17.31 -4.15
N LEU A 329 -14.02 17.72 -2.92
CA LEU A 329 -13.62 16.77 -1.87
C LEU A 329 -14.75 15.81 -1.51
N ALA A 330 -16.01 16.27 -1.50
CA ALA A 330 -17.18 15.44 -1.28
C ALA A 330 -17.42 14.44 -2.42
N ALA A 331 -17.04 14.77 -3.65
CA ALA A 331 -17.17 13.91 -4.82
C ALA A 331 -16.06 12.85 -4.92
N LEU A 332 -14.96 12.98 -4.17
CA LEU A 332 -13.83 12.03 -4.15
C LEU A 332 -14.08 10.77 -3.29
N THR A 333 -15.33 10.31 -3.22
CA THR A 333 -15.69 9.04 -2.56
C THR A 333 -15.18 7.83 -3.33
N VAL A 334 -15.40 6.63 -2.77
CA VAL A 334 -15.13 5.36 -3.46
C VAL A 334 -15.96 5.30 -4.74
N ALA A 335 -15.29 5.14 -5.88
CA ALA A 335 -15.90 4.70 -7.13
C ALA A 335 -15.92 3.16 -7.14
N ASP A 336 -16.98 2.56 -7.66
CA ASP A 336 -17.11 1.10 -7.70
C ASP A 336 -17.92 0.66 -8.92
N GLY A 337 -17.82 -0.62 -9.26
CA GLY A 337 -18.56 -1.24 -10.36
C GLY A 337 -18.52 -2.77 -10.25
N PRO A 338 -19.48 -3.49 -10.82
CA PRO A 338 -19.51 -4.95 -10.72
C PRO A 338 -18.37 -5.59 -11.50
N ALA A 339 -17.68 -6.55 -10.89
CA ALA A 339 -16.70 -7.38 -11.55
C ALA A 339 -17.33 -8.22 -12.68
N PRO A 340 -16.57 -8.59 -13.73
CA PRO A 340 -17.06 -9.48 -14.76
C PRO A 340 -17.57 -10.80 -14.18
N ALA A 341 -18.84 -11.14 -14.43
CA ALA A 341 -19.49 -12.27 -13.77
C ALA A 341 -18.82 -13.62 -14.06
N HIS A 342 -18.19 -13.78 -15.22
CA HIS A 342 -17.46 -15.01 -15.57
C HIS A 342 -16.15 -15.13 -14.77
N VAL A 343 -15.43 -14.02 -14.54
CA VAL A 343 -14.24 -13.97 -13.66
C VAL A 343 -14.62 -14.35 -12.23
N ILE A 344 -15.71 -13.78 -11.69
CA ILE A 344 -16.20 -14.12 -10.34
C ILE A 344 -16.58 -15.60 -10.22
N ARG A 345 -17.25 -16.17 -11.22
CA ARG A 345 -17.56 -17.62 -11.23
C ARG A 345 -16.29 -18.46 -11.25
N LYS A 346 -15.29 -18.09 -12.06
CA LYS A 346 -14.01 -18.80 -12.15
C LYS A 346 -13.25 -18.77 -10.83
N PHE A 347 -13.07 -17.60 -10.22
CA PHE A 347 -12.41 -17.48 -8.93
C PHE A 347 -13.20 -18.15 -7.79
N GLY A 348 -14.53 -18.06 -7.83
CA GLY A 348 -15.40 -18.75 -6.88
C GLY A 348 -15.24 -20.26 -6.93
N ALA A 349 -15.14 -20.84 -8.14
CA ALA A 349 -14.87 -22.25 -8.36
C ALA A 349 -13.46 -22.63 -7.90
N ALA A 350 -12.43 -21.92 -8.37
CA ALA A 350 -11.03 -22.18 -7.99
C ALA A 350 -10.84 -22.17 -6.47
N SER A 351 -11.37 -21.16 -5.80
CA SER A 351 -11.30 -21.06 -4.35
C SER A 351 -12.15 -22.13 -3.64
N GLY A 352 -13.27 -22.57 -4.24
CA GLY A 352 -14.07 -23.70 -3.75
C GLY A 352 -13.34 -25.05 -3.83
N ASP A 353 -12.46 -25.20 -4.82
CA ASP A 353 -11.61 -26.36 -5.03
C ASP A 353 -10.30 -26.29 -4.21
N GLY A 354 -10.11 -25.25 -3.39
CA GLY A 354 -8.93 -25.08 -2.54
C GLY A 354 -7.69 -24.53 -3.27
N VAL A 355 -7.86 -23.96 -4.46
CA VAL A 355 -6.76 -23.28 -5.18
C VAL A 355 -6.41 -21.98 -4.46
N GLU A 356 -5.11 -21.77 -4.22
CA GLU A 356 -4.59 -20.55 -3.60
C GLU A 356 -4.74 -19.34 -4.54
N TYR A 357 -4.83 -18.14 -3.95
CA TYR A 357 -5.13 -16.91 -4.71
C TYR A 357 -4.16 -16.62 -5.86
N LEU A 358 -2.85 -16.73 -5.60
CA LEU A 358 -1.82 -16.45 -6.60
C LEU A 358 -1.89 -17.44 -7.77
N ASP A 359 -2.11 -18.72 -7.47
CA ASP A 359 -2.27 -19.77 -8.48
C ASP A 359 -3.52 -19.53 -9.31
N ALA A 360 -4.63 -19.12 -8.67
CA ALA A 360 -5.86 -18.80 -9.37
C ALA A 360 -5.69 -17.64 -10.36
N ILE A 361 -4.94 -16.58 -10.02
CA ILE A 361 -4.62 -15.48 -10.94
C ILE A 361 -3.83 -15.99 -12.15
N ALA A 362 -2.86 -16.87 -11.94
CA ALA A 362 -2.06 -17.43 -13.04
C ALA A 362 -2.91 -18.19 -14.07
N THR A 363 -4.09 -18.69 -13.68
CA THR A 363 -5.01 -19.41 -14.58
C THR A 363 -5.87 -18.51 -15.47
N LEU A 364 -5.86 -17.18 -15.29
CA LEU A 364 -6.65 -16.28 -16.13
C LEU A 364 -6.14 -16.31 -17.58
N ASN A 365 -7.07 -16.42 -18.52
CA ASN A 365 -6.78 -16.31 -19.96
C ASN A 365 -6.78 -14.83 -20.40
N ASP A 366 -6.40 -14.57 -21.66
CA ASP A 366 -6.26 -13.21 -22.19
C ASP A 366 -7.58 -12.42 -22.18
N GLU A 367 -8.72 -13.07 -22.46
CA GLU A 367 -10.05 -12.45 -22.42
C GLU A 367 -10.43 -12.03 -20.99
N GLU A 368 -10.21 -12.91 -20.02
CA GLU A 368 -10.48 -12.63 -18.60
C GLU A 368 -9.57 -11.52 -18.06
N ARG A 369 -8.29 -11.52 -18.44
CA ARG A 369 -7.33 -10.45 -18.10
C ARG A 369 -7.74 -9.11 -18.70
N HIS A 370 -8.18 -9.12 -19.95
CA HIS A 370 -8.71 -7.93 -20.62
C HIS A 370 -9.94 -7.38 -19.88
N ASP A 371 -10.90 -8.24 -19.54
CA ASP A 371 -12.14 -7.83 -18.89
C ASP A 371 -11.92 -7.31 -17.46
N VAL A 372 -10.98 -7.91 -16.71
CA VAL A 372 -10.56 -7.37 -15.41
C VAL A 372 -9.92 -5.99 -15.58
N THR A 373 -9.00 -5.83 -16.53
CA THR A 373 -8.34 -4.55 -16.79
C THR A 373 -9.36 -3.48 -17.18
N ALA A 374 -10.31 -3.81 -18.05
CA ALA A 374 -11.36 -2.90 -18.50
C ALA A 374 -12.26 -2.46 -17.34
N TRP A 375 -12.70 -3.41 -16.50
CA TRP A 375 -13.51 -3.14 -15.32
C TRP A 375 -12.81 -2.19 -14.33
N LEU A 376 -11.58 -2.49 -13.95
CA LEU A 376 -10.84 -1.68 -12.98
C LEU A 376 -10.45 -0.31 -13.56
N SER A 377 -10.12 -0.25 -14.85
CA SER A 377 -9.86 1.01 -15.55
C SER A 377 -11.10 1.90 -15.61
N ALA A 378 -12.30 1.31 -15.78
CA ALA A 378 -13.55 2.05 -15.74
C ALA A 378 -13.81 2.70 -14.37
N ILE A 379 -13.43 2.05 -13.27
CA ILE A 379 -13.49 2.63 -11.91
C ILE A 379 -12.54 3.83 -11.79
N VAL A 380 -11.32 3.73 -12.30
CA VAL A 380 -10.37 4.87 -12.30
C VAL A 380 -10.92 6.04 -13.13
N ALA A 381 -11.47 5.75 -14.32
CA ALA A 381 -12.07 6.75 -15.20
C ALA A 381 -13.33 7.39 -14.60
N GLU A 382 -14.12 6.65 -13.82
CA GLU A 382 -15.26 7.18 -13.05
C GLU A 382 -14.82 8.27 -12.08
N GLN A 383 -13.71 8.03 -11.36
CA GLN A 383 -13.15 9.01 -10.44
C GLN A 383 -12.70 10.28 -11.17
N HIS A 384 -12.07 10.14 -12.34
CA HIS A 384 -11.66 11.27 -13.17
C HIS A 384 -12.86 12.07 -13.66
N ARG A 385 -13.88 11.40 -14.18
CA ARG A 385 -15.10 12.04 -14.69
C ARG A 385 -15.86 12.78 -13.59
N THR A 386 -15.97 12.17 -12.41
CA THR A 386 -16.58 12.80 -11.23
C THR A 386 -15.84 14.08 -10.86
N ALA A 387 -14.50 14.05 -10.81
CA ALA A 387 -13.73 15.26 -10.51
C ALA A 387 -13.82 16.33 -11.62
N ALA A 388 -13.87 15.92 -12.88
CA ALA A 388 -14.03 16.81 -14.03
C ALA A 388 -15.42 17.47 -14.10
N GLN A 389 -16.47 16.81 -13.58
CA GLN A 389 -17.80 17.41 -13.46
C GLN A 389 -17.81 18.58 -12.47
N THR A 390 -17.01 18.49 -11.40
CA THR A 390 -16.88 19.56 -10.40
C THR A 390 -15.90 20.64 -10.82
N ILE A 391 -14.74 20.26 -11.38
CA ILE A 391 -13.71 21.17 -11.87
C ILE A 391 -13.40 20.85 -13.35
N PRO A 392 -14.15 21.41 -14.32
CA PRO A 392 -14.00 21.14 -15.75
C PRO A 392 -12.57 21.30 -16.28
N ALA A 393 -11.80 22.25 -15.72
CA ALA A 393 -10.41 22.49 -16.09
C ALA A 393 -9.48 21.28 -15.90
N LEU A 394 -9.86 20.31 -15.04
CA LEU A 394 -9.08 19.08 -14.83
C LEU A 394 -9.20 18.08 -15.98
N SER A 395 -10.22 18.20 -16.84
CA SER A 395 -10.48 17.23 -17.93
C SER A 395 -9.29 17.06 -18.87
N ALA A 396 -8.49 18.12 -19.09
CA ALA A 396 -7.31 18.09 -19.94
C ALA A 396 -6.08 17.40 -19.32
N GLN A 397 -6.18 16.93 -18.07
CA GLN A 397 -5.08 16.28 -17.33
C GLN A 397 -5.22 14.76 -17.21
N PHE A 398 -6.38 14.21 -17.60
CA PHE A 398 -6.70 12.79 -17.42
C PHE A 398 -6.34 11.94 -18.63
#